data_AF-A0A2D6ESF4-F1
#
_entry.id   AF-A0A2D6ESF4-F1
#
_cell.length_a   1.000
_cell.length_b   1.000
_cell.length_c   1.000
_cell.angle_alpha   90.00
_cell.angle_beta   90.00
_cell.angle_gamma   90.00
#
_symmetry.space_group_name_H-M   'P 1'
#
loop_
_entity.id
_entity.type
_entity.pdbx_description
1 polymer ?
#
loop_
_entity_poly.entity_id
_entity_poly.type
_entity_poly.pdbx_seq_one_letter_code
_entity_poly.pdbx_strand_id
1 'polypeptide(L)'
;MHILFLDDLGKCGGALGVSCQKTKIFIAIPLSIALTAISAQADCRGCCSRHGGVDCIDGVTQCRDGSSLSSKYRAKGCDKCGSASVSNTQEATDSTATVNFSSTDSDPAHGLSESQPTFKCNGHVAFGIPGPEDQLLCREAYAVGYDYDKKIPAWVAYRLTPDSVNKKFKRSNKFKQDTSIPIQYRSTLSDYRGSGYDRGHMAASATVDSSYIAMLESFLLSNMVPQLPGLNRQGWRYLESYIREWTNERGKLYVVTGVLFEGDHGTIGNGVYVLTHFYKVVYDSVRQDAISFLLPHRNISKSEIPAFIVSVDEIERRTGLDFNRLLDDVIEDEVEVMW
;
A
#
# COMPACT_ATOMS: atom_id res chain seq x y z
N MET A 1 18.96 -4.61 -6.83
CA MET A 1 19.22 -4.50 -8.29
C MET A 1 18.76 -3.12 -8.70
N HIS A 2 19.70 -2.18 -8.95
CA HIS A 2 19.39 -0.74 -9.10
C HIS A 2 18.51 -0.46 -10.32
N ILE A 3 17.43 0.30 -10.11
CA ILE A 3 16.62 0.92 -11.16
C ILE A 3 17.42 2.08 -11.74
N LEU A 4 18.12 1.84 -12.85
CA LEU A 4 18.79 2.91 -13.59
C LEU A 4 17.76 3.55 -14.53
N PHE A 5 17.40 4.80 -14.24
CA PHE A 5 16.84 5.70 -15.26
C PHE A 5 17.95 5.97 -16.28
N LEU A 6 17.85 5.36 -17.45
CA LEU A 6 18.76 5.64 -18.56
C LEU A 6 18.41 7.00 -19.15
N ASP A 7 19.19 8.02 -18.77
CA ASP A 7 19.33 9.23 -19.58
C ASP A 7 20.38 8.98 -20.68
N ASP A 8 20.01 9.39 -21.89
CA ASP A 8 20.83 9.38 -23.11
C ASP A 8 22.24 9.94 -22.88
N LEU A 9 23.26 9.09 -23.00
CA LEU A 9 24.64 9.52 -23.27
C LEU A 9 25.38 8.54 -24.19
N GLY A 10 25.75 9.04 -25.37
CA GLY A 10 27.13 8.88 -25.85
C GLY A 10 27.41 7.68 -26.75
N LYS A 11 27.44 7.96 -28.05
CA LYS A 11 28.12 7.20 -29.11
C LYS A 11 29.43 6.55 -28.62
N CYS A 12 29.54 5.23 -28.74
CA CYS A 12 30.83 4.55 -28.80
C CYS A 12 31.15 4.25 -30.27
N GLY A 13 32.10 5.00 -30.82
CA GLY A 13 32.74 4.71 -32.10
C GLY A 13 34.11 4.06 -31.88
N GLY A 14 34.48 3.15 -32.78
CA GLY A 14 35.86 2.95 -33.20
C GLY A 14 36.71 1.90 -32.46
N ALA A 15 36.83 0.75 -33.11
CA ALA A 15 38.08 0.01 -33.34
C ALA A 15 38.97 -0.34 -32.13
N LEU A 16 38.80 -1.57 -31.62
CA LEU A 16 39.80 -2.65 -31.55
C LEU A 16 39.19 -3.79 -30.74
N GLY A 17 39.15 -4.99 -31.33
CA GLY A 17 38.45 -6.14 -30.78
C GLY A 17 39.05 -6.64 -29.48
N VAL A 18 38.22 -6.75 -28.44
CA VAL A 18 38.42 -7.67 -27.31
C VAL A 18 37.07 -8.26 -26.94
N SER A 19 36.92 -9.56 -27.20
CA SER A 19 35.80 -10.38 -26.72
C SER A 19 35.88 -10.50 -25.20
N CYS A 20 34.79 -10.16 -24.50
CA CYS A 20 34.69 -10.38 -23.05
C CYS A 20 33.59 -11.41 -22.79
N GLN A 21 33.93 -12.70 -22.86
CA GLN A 21 33.12 -13.77 -22.28
C GLN A 21 33.25 -13.71 -20.76
N LYS A 22 32.13 -13.51 -20.05
CA LYS A 22 32.06 -13.77 -18.60
C LYS A 22 31.46 -15.15 -18.36
N THR A 23 32.32 -16.11 -18.08
CA THR A 23 31.97 -17.41 -17.51
C THR A 23 31.49 -17.20 -16.07
N LYS A 24 30.26 -17.61 -15.74
CA LYS A 24 29.79 -17.74 -14.34
C LYS A 24 29.86 -19.20 -13.93
N ILE A 25 30.72 -19.48 -12.95
CA ILE A 25 30.79 -20.75 -12.24
C ILE A 25 29.64 -20.77 -11.23
N PHE A 26 28.75 -21.74 -11.32
CA PHE A 26 27.72 -22.02 -10.31
C PHE A 26 28.23 -23.16 -9.41
N ILE A 27 28.40 -22.90 -8.12
CA ILE A 27 28.56 -23.94 -7.10
C ILE A 27 27.19 -24.08 -6.43
N ALA A 28 26.55 -25.22 -6.65
CA ALA A 28 25.32 -25.61 -5.97
C ALA A 28 25.68 -26.38 -4.69
N ILE A 29 25.15 -25.96 -3.55
CA ILE A 29 25.16 -26.73 -2.30
C ILE A 29 23.71 -27.12 -2.02
N PRO A 30 23.37 -28.42 -1.89
CA PRO A 30 22.02 -28.84 -1.55
C PRO A 30 21.82 -28.76 -0.04
N LEU A 31 20.76 -28.08 0.41
CA LEU A 31 20.33 -28.14 1.81
C LEU A 31 19.10 -29.04 1.91
N SER A 32 19.27 -30.17 2.60
CA SER A 32 18.18 -30.99 3.12
C SER A 32 18.49 -31.31 4.57
N ILE A 33 17.43 -31.32 5.37
CA ILE A 33 17.30 -31.79 6.77
C ILE A 33 17.67 -30.77 7.85
N ALA A 34 16.64 -30.15 8.45
CA ALA A 34 16.34 -30.32 9.88
C ALA A 34 14.93 -29.79 10.19
N LEU A 35 14.06 -30.71 10.64
CA LEU A 35 12.75 -30.44 11.22
C LEU A 35 12.89 -30.02 12.70
N THR A 36 11.85 -29.38 13.21
CA THR A 36 11.44 -29.19 14.62
C THR A 36 12.22 -28.23 15.52
N ALA A 37 11.66 -27.02 15.67
CA ALA A 37 11.42 -26.38 16.97
C ALA A 37 10.34 -25.30 16.81
N ILE A 38 9.08 -25.63 17.13
CA ILE A 38 8.05 -24.63 17.39
C ILE A 38 8.19 -24.29 18.87
N SER A 39 8.66 -23.09 19.19
CA SER A 39 8.48 -22.49 20.52
C SER A 39 8.05 -21.04 20.35
N ALA A 40 6.90 -20.72 20.94
CA ALA A 40 6.22 -19.44 20.90
C ALA A 40 7.15 -18.25 21.19
N GLN A 41 7.30 -17.34 20.22
CA GLN A 41 7.85 -16.01 20.46
C GLN A 41 6.72 -15.13 20.99
N ALA A 42 6.86 -14.71 22.25
CA ALA A 42 6.11 -13.58 22.77
C ALA A 42 6.59 -12.30 22.05
N ASP A 43 5.64 -11.51 21.58
CA ASP A 43 5.82 -10.30 20.80
C ASP A 43 6.71 -9.28 21.54
N CYS A 44 7.90 -9.05 21.00
CA CYS A 44 8.87 -8.08 21.50
C CYS A 44 9.46 -7.29 20.31
N ARG A 45 8.60 -6.83 19.38
CA ARG A 45 9.02 -5.96 18.27
C ARG A 45 9.74 -4.71 18.79
N GLY A 46 10.96 -4.47 18.28
CA GLY A 46 11.80 -3.30 18.59
C GLY A 46 12.77 -3.43 19.79
N CYS A 47 12.76 -4.56 20.51
CA CYS A 47 13.74 -4.84 21.56
C CYS A 47 15.09 -5.21 20.93
N CYS A 48 16.20 -4.63 21.41
CA CYS A 48 17.55 -4.88 20.88
C CYS A 48 17.68 -4.68 19.35
N SER A 49 16.92 -3.76 18.74
CA SER A 49 16.91 -3.54 17.29
C SER A 49 18.28 -3.17 16.69
N ARG A 50 19.11 -2.44 17.44
CA ARG A 50 20.51 -2.14 17.07
C ARG A 50 21.46 -3.33 17.22
N HIS A 51 20.97 -4.42 17.80
CA HIS A 51 21.73 -5.61 18.21
C HIS A 51 21.18 -6.88 17.54
N GLY A 52 20.41 -6.74 16.44
CA GLY A 52 19.89 -7.86 15.66
C GLY A 52 18.66 -8.57 16.25
N GLY A 53 18.03 -7.99 17.27
CA GLY A 53 16.85 -8.54 17.95
C GLY A 53 17.17 -9.26 19.26
N VAL A 54 16.21 -10.03 19.77
CA VAL A 54 16.32 -10.79 21.02
C VAL A 54 16.14 -12.29 20.79
N ASP A 55 16.80 -13.09 21.61
CA ASP A 55 16.61 -14.53 21.74
C ASP A 55 16.14 -14.87 23.18
N CYS A 56 15.40 -15.96 23.34
CA CYS A 56 15.04 -16.52 24.65
C CYS A 56 15.91 -17.73 24.92
N ILE A 57 16.80 -17.63 25.91
CA ILE A 57 17.71 -18.70 26.31
C ILE A 57 17.44 -18.98 27.79
N ASP A 58 17.07 -20.22 28.11
CA ASP A 58 16.77 -20.67 29.48
C ASP A 58 15.73 -19.81 30.23
N GLY A 59 14.73 -19.29 29.52
CA GLY A 59 13.69 -18.43 30.09
C GLY A 59 14.13 -16.99 30.37
N VAL A 60 15.28 -16.57 29.84
CA VAL A 60 15.80 -15.21 29.95
C VAL A 60 15.95 -14.60 28.55
N THR A 61 15.41 -13.40 28.36
CA THR A 61 15.58 -12.65 27.11
C THR A 61 16.96 -12.01 27.04
N GLN A 62 17.69 -12.27 25.94
CA GLN A 62 19.03 -11.73 25.68
C GLN A 62 19.08 -11.07 24.28
N CYS A 63 19.90 -10.03 24.10
CA CYS A 63 20.14 -9.48 22.75
C CYS A 63 21.02 -10.47 21.94
N ARG A 64 20.80 -10.58 20.62
CA ARG A 64 21.51 -11.55 19.77
C ARG A 64 23.02 -11.35 19.67
N ASP A 65 23.48 -10.12 19.88
CA ASP A 65 24.90 -9.80 19.89
C ASP A 65 25.59 -10.04 21.26
N GLY A 66 24.86 -10.60 22.23
CA GLY A 66 25.34 -10.89 23.58
C GLY A 66 25.34 -9.69 24.53
N SER A 67 24.86 -8.52 24.10
CA SER A 67 24.74 -7.35 24.97
C SER A 67 23.62 -7.52 25.99
N SER A 68 23.83 -6.95 27.19
CA SER A 68 22.82 -6.99 28.25
C SER A 68 21.63 -6.10 27.91
N LEU A 69 20.42 -6.58 28.19
CA LEU A 69 19.19 -5.81 27.99
C LEU A 69 19.21 -4.51 28.81
N SER A 70 19.19 -3.36 28.12
CA SER A 70 19.20 -2.04 28.78
C SER A 70 17.96 -1.82 29.66
N SER A 71 18.07 -0.96 30.68
CA SER A 71 16.94 -0.58 31.54
C SER A 71 15.74 -0.04 30.74
N LYS A 72 16.01 0.65 29.63
CA LYS A 72 14.98 1.15 28.69
C LYS A 72 14.19 0.01 28.04
N TYR A 73 14.84 -1.10 27.69
CA TYR A 73 14.17 -2.26 27.10
C TYR A 73 13.43 -3.09 28.15
N ARG A 74 13.99 -3.24 29.36
CA ARG A 74 13.28 -3.90 30.48
C ARG A 74 11.99 -3.18 30.85
N ALA A 75 11.99 -1.85 30.86
CA ALA A 75 10.79 -1.04 31.11
C ALA A 75 9.67 -1.24 30.05
N LYS A 76 10.02 -1.77 28.87
CA LYS A 76 9.07 -2.11 27.80
C LYS A 76 8.57 -3.56 27.86
N GLY A 77 8.94 -4.33 28.89
CA GLY A 77 8.55 -5.73 29.04
C GLY A 77 9.36 -6.71 28.18
N CYS A 78 10.46 -6.26 27.57
CA CYS A 78 11.36 -7.08 26.76
C CYS A 78 12.15 -8.12 27.57
N ASP A 79 11.95 -8.24 28.88
CA ASP A 79 12.64 -9.16 29.79
C ASP A 79 11.81 -10.41 30.15
N LYS A 80 10.61 -10.55 29.57
CA LYS A 80 9.66 -11.62 29.89
C LYS A 80 9.50 -12.58 28.72
N CYS A 81 10.31 -13.63 28.66
CA CYS A 81 10.02 -14.79 27.82
C CYS A 81 9.62 -15.99 28.68
N GLY A 82 8.50 -16.66 28.32
CA GLY A 82 8.04 -17.89 28.96
C GLY A 82 7.17 -17.71 30.22
N SER A 83 5.85 -17.52 30.03
CA SER A 83 4.86 -17.91 31.05
C SER A 83 3.50 -18.18 30.40
N ALA A 84 3.29 -19.41 29.96
CA ALA A 84 1.97 -20.00 29.80
C ALA A 84 2.03 -21.42 30.38
N SER A 85 1.51 -21.58 31.60
CA SER A 85 1.32 -22.88 32.24
C SER A 85 0.20 -23.65 31.53
N VAL A 86 0.55 -24.74 30.86
CA VAL A 86 -0.39 -25.76 30.40
C VAL A 86 -0.57 -26.77 31.53
N SER A 87 -1.79 -26.92 32.06
CA SER A 87 -2.15 -28.05 32.92
C SER A 87 -3.25 -28.84 32.21
N ASN A 88 -2.96 -30.09 31.89
CA ASN A 88 -3.92 -31.05 31.37
C ASN A 88 -3.73 -32.37 32.15
N THR A 89 -4.78 -32.84 32.82
CA THR A 89 -5.17 -34.26 33.05
C THR A 89 -6.29 -34.32 34.11
N GLN A 90 -7.46 -34.91 33.79
CA GLN A 90 -7.83 -36.29 34.16
C GLN A 90 -9.31 -36.62 33.83
N GLU A 91 -9.54 -37.90 33.52
CA GLU A 91 -10.81 -38.55 33.16
C GLU A 91 -11.86 -38.70 34.28
N ALA A 92 -13.12 -38.75 33.83
CA ALA A 92 -14.29 -39.55 34.28
C ALA A 92 -14.76 -39.53 35.75
N THR A 93 -16.03 -39.16 35.98
CA THR A 93 -17.20 -40.07 36.21
C THR A 93 -18.47 -39.30 36.61
N ASP A 94 -19.58 -39.67 35.96
CA ASP A 94 -20.99 -39.83 36.37
C ASP A 94 -21.69 -38.95 37.45
N SER A 95 -23.01 -38.81 37.24
CA SER A 95 -24.10 -38.48 38.20
C SER A 95 -24.65 -37.03 38.25
N THR A 96 -25.83 -36.90 37.63
CA THR A 96 -27.02 -36.11 38.01
C THR A 96 -26.94 -35.16 39.22
N ALA A 97 -27.24 -33.88 39.01
CA ALA A 97 -28.21 -33.11 39.81
C ALA A 97 -28.51 -31.75 39.17
N THR A 98 -29.80 -31.47 39.03
CA THR A 98 -30.39 -30.16 38.73
C THR A 98 -30.19 -29.17 39.87
N VAL A 99 -29.72 -27.96 39.57
CA VAL A 99 -30.04 -26.77 40.36
C VAL A 99 -29.95 -25.51 39.50
N ASN A 100 -31.10 -24.85 39.33
CA ASN A 100 -31.19 -23.48 38.87
C ASN A 100 -30.71 -22.55 39.99
N PHE A 101 -29.80 -21.63 39.67
CA PHE A 101 -29.65 -20.41 40.45
C PHE A 101 -29.35 -19.24 39.53
N SER A 102 -30.17 -18.19 39.65
CA SER A 102 -30.03 -16.93 38.95
C SER A 102 -29.33 -15.91 39.84
N SER A 103 -28.38 -15.18 39.26
CA SER A 103 -27.90 -13.86 39.69
C SER A 103 -26.87 -13.43 38.63
N THR A 104 -27.23 -12.59 37.67
CA THR A 104 -26.97 -11.13 37.70
C THR A 104 -25.56 -10.80 38.21
N ASP A 105 -24.61 -10.72 37.30
CA ASP A 105 -23.75 -9.54 37.23
C ASP A 105 -23.25 -9.34 35.80
N SER A 106 -23.35 -8.09 35.38
CA SER A 106 -23.13 -7.59 34.04
C SER A 106 -21.65 -7.37 33.76
N ASP A 107 -21.11 -8.15 32.84
CA ASP A 107 -19.82 -7.93 32.22
C ASP A 107 -20.00 -8.14 30.70
N PRO A 108 -19.96 -7.11 29.85
CA PRO A 108 -19.92 -7.33 28.41
C PRO A 108 -18.45 -7.34 27.98
N ALA A 109 -17.77 -8.44 28.28
CA ALA A 109 -16.75 -8.97 27.38
C ALA A 109 -17.50 -9.57 26.17
N HIS A 110 -17.91 -8.71 25.24
CA HIS A 110 -18.48 -9.14 23.97
C HIS A 110 -17.46 -8.89 22.87
N GLY A 111 -16.99 -9.99 22.29
CA GLY A 111 -15.96 -10.01 21.26
C GLY A 111 -16.34 -9.16 20.06
N LEU A 112 -15.32 -8.49 19.53
CA LEU A 112 -15.32 -7.99 18.16
C LEU A 112 -14.39 -8.89 17.34
N SER A 113 -14.84 -10.13 17.13
CA SER A 113 -14.61 -10.81 15.86
C SER A 113 -15.83 -10.55 14.99
N GLU A 114 -16.10 -9.29 14.68
CA GLU A 114 -16.95 -8.97 13.54
C GLU A 114 -16.07 -9.06 12.30
N SER A 115 -16.17 -10.19 11.61
CA SER A 115 -15.70 -10.30 10.22
C SER A 115 -16.49 -9.30 9.39
N GLN A 116 -15.99 -8.07 9.29
CA GLN A 116 -16.48 -7.07 8.38
C GLN A 116 -16.62 -7.72 6.98
N PRO A 117 -17.72 -7.50 6.25
CA PRO A 117 -17.83 -8.02 4.90
C PRO A 117 -16.64 -7.51 4.09
N THR A 118 -15.73 -8.42 3.74
CA THR A 118 -14.49 -8.07 3.07
C THR A 118 -14.86 -7.42 1.74
N PHE A 119 -14.69 -6.11 1.62
CA PHE A 119 -14.91 -5.42 0.35
C PHE A 119 -13.94 -6.02 -0.68
N LYS A 120 -14.51 -6.61 -1.73
CA LYS A 120 -13.78 -7.21 -2.85
C LYS A 120 -14.04 -6.38 -4.10
N CYS A 121 -12.99 -6.11 -4.87
CA CYS A 121 -13.12 -5.39 -6.12
C CYS A 121 -12.13 -5.90 -7.16
N ASN A 122 -12.50 -6.92 -7.94
CA ASN A 122 -11.77 -7.40 -9.12
C ASN A 122 -10.24 -7.61 -8.95
N GLY A 123 -9.78 -7.86 -7.72
CA GLY A 123 -8.35 -7.96 -7.38
C GLY A 123 -7.59 -6.63 -7.32
N HIS A 124 -8.27 -5.49 -7.33
CA HIS A 124 -7.70 -4.14 -7.14
C HIS A 124 -7.27 -3.86 -5.70
N VAL A 125 -7.87 -4.55 -4.74
CA VAL A 125 -7.54 -4.54 -3.30
C VAL A 125 -7.01 -5.91 -2.85
N ALA A 126 -6.23 -6.58 -3.71
CA ALA A 126 -5.77 -7.95 -3.47
C ALA A 126 -4.87 -8.08 -2.23
N PHE A 127 -4.15 -7.01 -1.88
CA PHE A 127 -3.29 -6.95 -0.69
C PHE A 127 -3.91 -6.09 0.41
N GLY A 128 -5.23 -5.99 0.43
CA GLY A 128 -5.97 -5.29 1.46
C GLY A 128 -6.47 -3.91 1.04
N ILE A 129 -7.30 -3.37 1.92
CA ILE A 129 -7.88 -2.04 1.81
C ILE A 129 -6.94 -1.10 2.59
N PRO A 130 -6.36 -0.06 1.97
CA PRO A 130 -5.35 0.78 2.62
C PRO A 130 -5.81 1.44 3.92
N GLY A 131 -7.09 1.78 4.01
CA GLY A 131 -7.67 2.36 5.21
C GLY A 131 -9.19 2.46 5.10
N PRO A 132 -9.88 2.69 6.23
CA PRO A 132 -11.32 2.92 6.22
C PRO A 132 -11.64 4.24 5.55
N GLU A 133 -12.71 4.29 4.76
CA GLU A 133 -13.24 5.53 4.17
C GLU A 133 -14.76 5.51 4.23
N ASP A 134 -15.39 6.69 4.11
CA ASP A 134 -16.85 6.84 4.21
C ASP A 134 -17.61 5.97 3.20
N GLN A 135 -17.02 5.78 2.01
CA GLN A 135 -17.59 4.89 1.00
C GLN A 135 -16.52 4.20 0.17
N LEU A 136 -16.61 2.86 0.11
CA LEU A 136 -15.83 2.05 -0.81
C LEU A 136 -16.61 1.83 -2.11
N LEU A 137 -15.97 2.12 -3.25
CA LEU A 137 -16.57 1.99 -4.58
C LEU A 137 -15.75 1.01 -5.41
N CYS A 138 -16.43 0.03 -6.00
CA CYS A 138 -15.79 -0.85 -6.99
C CYS A 138 -16.16 -0.41 -8.42
N ARG A 139 -15.14 -0.26 -9.26
CA ARG A 139 -15.25 -0.02 -10.71
C ARG A 139 -14.57 -1.15 -11.45
N GLU A 140 -14.80 -1.24 -12.75
CA GLU A 140 -14.30 -2.32 -13.59
C GLU A 140 -12.78 -2.46 -13.53
N ALA A 141 -12.05 -1.34 -13.46
CA ALA A 141 -10.59 -1.31 -13.52
C ALA A 141 -9.91 -0.65 -12.31
N TYR A 142 -10.66 -0.25 -11.28
CA TYR A 142 -10.11 0.33 -10.06
C TYR A 142 -11.10 0.25 -8.88
N ALA A 143 -10.59 0.35 -7.67
CA ALA A 143 -11.35 0.56 -6.44
C ALA A 143 -11.07 1.95 -5.88
N VAL A 144 -12.03 2.54 -5.17
CA VAL A 144 -11.90 3.86 -4.55
C VAL A 144 -12.31 3.77 -3.09
N GLY A 145 -11.49 4.38 -2.21
CA GLY A 145 -11.93 4.84 -0.91
C GLY A 145 -12.24 6.33 -0.99
N TYR A 146 -13.51 6.67 -0.87
CA TYR A 146 -14.00 8.04 -1.09
C TYR A 146 -14.28 8.74 0.24
N ASP A 147 -13.77 9.95 0.37
CA ASP A 147 -13.91 10.80 1.55
C ASP A 147 -15.02 11.83 1.31
N TYR A 148 -16.06 11.78 2.14
CA TYR A 148 -17.26 12.60 2.00
C TYR A 148 -17.01 14.07 2.34
N ASP A 149 -16.19 14.34 3.35
CA ASP A 149 -15.89 15.70 3.80
C ASP A 149 -15.06 16.44 2.76
N LYS A 150 -14.11 15.74 2.14
CA LYS A 150 -13.19 16.30 1.15
C LYS A 150 -13.75 16.28 -0.27
N LYS A 151 -14.78 15.46 -0.51
CA LYS A 151 -15.44 15.24 -1.81
C LYS A 151 -14.50 14.74 -2.92
N ILE A 152 -13.54 13.91 -2.52
CA ILE A 152 -12.47 13.36 -3.37
C ILE A 152 -12.15 11.91 -2.94
N PRO A 153 -11.48 11.13 -3.79
CA PRO A 153 -10.88 9.88 -3.32
C PRO A 153 -9.73 10.17 -2.35
N ALA A 154 -9.75 9.55 -1.17
CA ALA A 154 -8.58 9.49 -0.28
C ALA A 154 -7.51 8.60 -0.90
N TRP A 155 -7.94 7.44 -1.42
CA TRP A 155 -7.11 6.53 -2.19
C TRP A 155 -7.90 5.88 -3.33
N VAL A 156 -7.16 5.50 -4.37
CA VAL A 156 -7.63 4.70 -5.50
C VAL A 156 -6.63 3.56 -5.71
N ALA A 157 -7.13 2.33 -5.78
CA ALA A 157 -6.32 1.14 -5.96
C ALA A 157 -6.65 0.48 -7.29
N TYR A 158 -5.65 0.02 -8.04
CA TYR A 158 -5.86 -0.70 -9.29
C TYR A 158 -4.76 -1.72 -9.54
N ARG A 159 -5.15 -2.78 -10.25
CA ARG A 159 -4.26 -3.89 -10.65
C ARG A 159 -4.03 -3.77 -12.14
N LEU A 160 -2.76 -3.75 -12.53
CA LEU A 160 -2.32 -3.69 -13.91
C LEU A 160 -1.76 -5.02 -14.36
N THR A 161 -1.98 -5.33 -15.63
CA THR A 161 -1.34 -6.39 -16.40
C THR A 161 -0.88 -5.83 -17.74
N PRO A 162 0.10 -6.47 -18.42
CA PRO A 162 0.50 -6.06 -19.77
C PRO A 162 -0.71 -5.96 -20.71
N ASP A 163 -1.63 -6.92 -20.65
CA ASP A 163 -2.85 -6.89 -21.47
C ASP A 163 -3.74 -5.67 -21.16
N SER A 164 -3.88 -5.30 -19.88
CA SER A 164 -4.76 -4.19 -19.49
C SER A 164 -4.25 -2.83 -19.97
N VAL A 165 -2.94 -2.59 -19.95
CA VAL A 165 -2.34 -1.29 -20.32
C VAL A 165 -2.13 -1.13 -21.83
N ASN A 166 -2.24 -2.23 -22.59
CA ASN A 166 -2.14 -2.23 -24.05
C ASN A 166 -3.49 -2.29 -24.76
N LYS A 167 -4.56 -2.72 -24.08
CA LYS A 167 -5.93 -2.53 -24.56
C LYS A 167 -6.27 -1.04 -24.46
N LYS A 168 -6.73 -0.45 -25.56
CA LYS A 168 -7.04 0.98 -25.62
C LYS A 168 -8.43 1.22 -26.18
N PHE A 169 -9.17 2.08 -25.51
CA PHE A 169 -10.45 2.58 -26.01
C PHE A 169 -10.34 4.08 -26.25
N LYS A 170 -11.11 4.59 -27.23
CA LYS A 170 -11.09 6.02 -27.53
C LYS A 170 -11.55 6.79 -26.29
N ARG A 171 -10.65 7.63 -25.78
CA ARG A 171 -10.88 8.51 -24.62
C ARG A 171 -12.14 9.35 -24.82
N SER A 172 -13.10 9.24 -23.90
CA SER A 172 -14.39 9.94 -24.03
C SER A 172 -14.31 11.43 -23.71
N ASN A 173 -13.47 11.81 -22.74
CA ASN A 173 -13.46 13.15 -22.12
C ASN A 173 -14.82 13.57 -21.52
N LYS A 174 -15.72 12.61 -21.28
CA LYS A 174 -17.07 12.85 -20.74
C LYS A 174 -17.06 12.69 -19.23
N PHE A 175 -16.51 13.69 -18.54
CA PHE A 175 -16.56 13.76 -17.09
C PHE A 175 -18.00 13.78 -16.59
N LYS A 176 -18.29 12.98 -15.56
CA LYS A 176 -19.64 12.87 -14.99
C LYS A 176 -19.59 12.74 -13.48
N GLN A 177 -20.61 13.29 -12.82
CA GLN A 177 -20.84 13.04 -11.40
C GLN A 177 -21.03 11.54 -11.16
N ASP A 178 -20.59 11.08 -10.00
CA ASP A 178 -20.81 9.70 -9.59
C ASP A 178 -22.09 9.62 -8.76
N THR A 179 -23.15 9.06 -9.36
CA THR A 179 -24.47 9.00 -8.74
C THR A 179 -24.57 7.95 -7.63
N SER A 180 -23.53 7.14 -7.40
CA SER A 180 -23.49 6.17 -6.30
C SER A 180 -23.10 6.77 -4.95
N ILE A 181 -22.50 7.97 -4.93
CA ILE A 181 -22.22 8.73 -3.71
C ILE A 181 -23.49 9.49 -3.29
N PRO A 182 -23.77 9.86 -2.04
CA PRO A 182 -24.89 10.77 -1.71
C PRO A 182 -24.67 12.20 -2.25
N ILE A 183 -25.74 12.89 -2.65
CA ILE A 183 -25.64 14.17 -3.39
C ILE A 183 -24.85 15.26 -2.66
N GLN A 184 -24.94 15.30 -1.32
CA GLN A 184 -24.25 16.28 -0.48
C GLN A 184 -22.72 16.09 -0.46
N TYR A 185 -22.25 14.88 -0.74
CA TYR A 185 -20.83 14.49 -0.70
C TYR A 185 -20.20 14.38 -2.09
N ARG A 186 -21.00 14.47 -3.17
CA ARG A 186 -20.48 14.42 -4.55
C ARG A 186 -19.78 15.73 -4.91
N SER A 187 -18.64 15.60 -5.57
CA SER A 187 -18.11 16.69 -6.41
C SER A 187 -18.87 16.77 -7.75
N THR A 188 -18.93 17.97 -8.31
CA THR A 188 -19.67 18.32 -9.52
C THR A 188 -18.77 19.03 -10.55
N LEU A 189 -19.21 19.08 -11.80
CA LEU A 189 -18.47 19.79 -12.85
C LEU A 189 -18.41 21.31 -12.61
N SER A 190 -19.40 21.87 -11.91
CA SER A 190 -19.39 23.28 -11.50
C SER A 190 -18.26 23.58 -10.51
N ASP A 191 -17.89 22.63 -9.64
CA ASP A 191 -16.85 22.86 -8.64
C ASP A 191 -15.48 23.10 -9.26
N TYR A 192 -15.22 22.44 -10.40
CA TYR A 192 -13.99 22.58 -11.17
C TYR A 192 -14.03 23.71 -12.20
N ARG A 193 -15.22 24.27 -12.51
CA ARG A 193 -15.35 25.27 -13.56
C ARG A 193 -14.76 26.60 -13.07
N GLY A 194 -13.72 27.07 -13.75
CA GLY A 194 -13.10 28.37 -13.45
C GLY A 194 -12.23 28.38 -12.19
N SER A 195 -11.95 27.22 -11.58
CA SER A 195 -11.13 27.12 -10.36
C SER A 195 -9.62 27.26 -10.61
N GLY A 196 -9.18 27.13 -11.86
CA GLY A 196 -7.76 27.06 -12.23
C GLY A 196 -7.13 25.67 -12.11
N TYR A 197 -7.86 24.68 -11.58
CA TYR A 197 -7.40 23.29 -11.45
C TYR A 197 -7.95 22.40 -12.57
N ASP A 198 -7.14 21.45 -13.00
CA ASP A 198 -7.60 20.33 -13.81
C ASP A 198 -8.39 19.34 -12.95
N ARG A 199 -9.27 18.56 -13.61
CA ARG A 199 -9.85 17.32 -13.07
C ARG A 199 -8.81 16.22 -13.20
N GLY A 200 -7.87 16.18 -12.26
CA GLY A 200 -6.75 15.24 -12.22
C GLY A 200 -7.25 13.85 -11.93
N HIS A 201 -6.90 12.87 -12.77
CA HIS A 201 -7.30 11.49 -12.53
C HIS A 201 -6.37 10.86 -11.47
N MET A 202 -6.95 10.04 -10.60
CA MET A 202 -6.17 9.15 -9.72
C MET A 202 -5.83 7.86 -10.47
N ALA A 203 -6.85 7.14 -10.97
CA ALA A 203 -6.69 6.12 -11.98
C ALA A 203 -6.80 6.74 -13.39
N ALA A 204 -5.67 6.98 -14.04
CA ALA A 204 -5.61 7.61 -15.36
C ALA A 204 -6.34 6.79 -16.43
N SER A 205 -7.18 7.44 -17.23
CA SER A 205 -7.90 6.79 -18.33
C SER A 205 -6.97 6.03 -19.30
N ALA A 206 -5.74 6.49 -19.57
CA ALA A 206 -4.81 5.79 -20.46
C ALA A 206 -4.14 4.55 -19.83
N THR A 207 -4.36 4.35 -18.53
CA THR A 207 -3.83 3.24 -17.73
C THR A 207 -4.92 2.23 -17.40
N VAL A 208 -6.17 2.67 -17.26
CA VAL A 208 -7.31 1.84 -16.84
C VAL A 208 -8.43 1.76 -17.90
N ASP A 209 -8.14 1.94 -19.18
CA ASP A 209 -9.10 1.80 -20.29
C ASP A 209 -9.16 0.39 -20.89
N SER A 210 -8.99 -0.66 -20.09
CA SER A 210 -8.97 -2.05 -20.58
C SER A 210 -10.31 -2.54 -21.15
N SER A 211 -11.41 -1.82 -20.89
CA SER A 211 -12.74 -2.04 -21.46
C SER A 211 -13.44 -0.69 -21.70
N TYR A 212 -14.49 -0.69 -22.53
CA TYR A 212 -15.30 0.52 -22.74
C TYR A 212 -15.92 1.04 -21.43
N ILE A 213 -16.36 0.13 -20.55
CA ILE A 213 -16.94 0.48 -19.24
C ILE A 213 -15.86 1.12 -18.36
N ALA A 214 -14.70 0.48 -18.24
CA ALA A 214 -13.57 1.00 -17.45
C ALA A 214 -13.13 2.40 -17.94
N MET A 215 -13.09 2.60 -19.27
CA MET A 215 -12.82 3.90 -19.86
C MET A 215 -13.87 4.94 -19.43
N LEU A 216 -15.17 4.63 -19.50
CA LEU A 216 -16.21 5.57 -19.06
C LEU A 216 -16.18 5.84 -17.54
N GLU A 217 -15.90 4.82 -16.74
CA GLU A 217 -15.78 4.93 -15.30
C GLU A 217 -14.57 5.75 -14.88
N SER A 218 -13.46 5.71 -15.62
CA SER A 218 -12.28 6.54 -15.33
C SER A 218 -12.58 8.06 -15.33
N PHE A 219 -13.69 8.48 -15.96
CA PHE A 219 -14.16 9.88 -16.00
C PHE A 219 -15.20 10.23 -14.91
N LEU A 220 -15.50 9.33 -13.98
CA LEU A 220 -16.30 9.64 -12.81
C LEU A 220 -15.55 10.64 -11.89
N LEU A 221 -16.27 11.62 -11.35
CA LEU A 221 -15.67 12.61 -10.44
C LEU A 221 -15.22 12.02 -9.09
N SER A 222 -15.67 10.82 -8.73
CA SER A 222 -15.14 10.02 -7.61
C SER A 222 -13.69 9.56 -7.82
N ASN A 223 -13.17 9.65 -9.06
CA ASN A 223 -11.78 9.39 -9.43
C ASN A 223 -11.00 10.69 -9.70
N MET A 224 -11.54 11.85 -9.33
CA MET A 224 -10.95 13.16 -9.62
C MET A 224 -10.55 13.91 -8.38
N VAL A 225 -9.47 14.65 -8.53
CA VAL A 225 -8.90 15.58 -7.54
C VAL A 225 -8.54 16.89 -8.24
N PRO A 226 -8.62 18.05 -7.56
CA PRO A 226 -8.07 19.29 -8.08
C PRO A 226 -6.56 19.16 -8.25
N GLN A 227 -6.08 19.19 -9.49
CA GLN A 227 -4.64 19.16 -9.78
C GLN A 227 -4.19 20.39 -10.58
N LEU A 228 -3.06 20.97 -10.20
CA LEU A 228 -2.43 22.05 -10.95
C LEU A 228 -2.06 21.55 -12.35
N PRO A 229 -2.32 22.33 -13.41
CA PRO A 229 -2.03 21.92 -14.78
C PRO A 229 -0.57 21.48 -15.01
N GLY A 230 0.40 22.14 -14.36
CA GLY A 230 1.81 21.78 -14.48
C GLY A 230 2.22 20.54 -13.69
N LEU A 231 1.38 20.03 -12.78
CA LEU A 231 1.54 18.69 -12.21
C LEU A 231 0.87 17.65 -13.11
N ASN A 232 -0.45 17.81 -13.32
CA ASN A 232 -1.32 16.86 -14.02
C ASN A 232 -0.80 16.53 -15.43
N ARG A 233 -0.42 17.56 -16.20
CA ARG A 233 -0.05 17.40 -17.62
C ARG A 233 1.42 17.02 -17.81
N GLN A 234 2.23 17.07 -16.75
CA GLN A 234 3.68 16.82 -16.78
C GLN A 234 4.05 15.71 -15.80
N GLY A 235 4.64 16.02 -14.65
CA GLY A 235 5.18 15.04 -13.70
C GLY A 235 4.25 13.86 -13.42
N TRP A 236 2.97 14.13 -13.15
CA TRP A 236 1.98 13.08 -12.90
C TRP A 236 1.75 12.19 -14.12
N ARG A 237 1.52 12.78 -15.30
CA ARG A 237 1.36 12.06 -16.57
C ARG A 237 2.58 11.22 -16.94
N TYR A 238 3.79 11.72 -16.69
CA TYR A 238 5.02 10.97 -16.96
C TYR A 238 5.18 9.80 -16.00
N LEU A 239 4.90 9.99 -14.71
CA LEU A 239 4.89 8.91 -13.72
C LEU A 239 3.87 7.82 -14.10
N GLU A 240 2.66 8.20 -14.51
CA GLU A 240 1.66 7.26 -15.02
C GLU A 240 2.15 6.49 -16.26
N SER A 241 2.99 7.11 -17.09
CA SER A 241 3.58 6.48 -18.27
C SER A 241 4.65 5.46 -17.91
N TYR A 242 5.54 5.80 -16.96
CA TYR A 242 6.53 4.85 -16.45
C TYR A 242 5.87 3.63 -15.81
N ILE A 243 4.79 3.81 -15.05
CA ILE A 243 4.07 2.67 -14.45
C ILE A 243 3.51 1.73 -15.53
N ARG A 244 3.01 2.25 -16.67
CA ARG A 244 2.58 1.40 -17.79
C ARG A 244 3.75 0.69 -18.46
N GLU A 245 4.88 1.38 -18.64
CA GLU A 245 6.11 0.79 -19.19
C GLU A 245 6.63 -0.33 -18.28
N TRP A 246 6.74 -0.09 -16.98
CA TRP A 246 7.10 -1.11 -15.99
C TRP A 246 6.09 -2.26 -15.96
N THR A 247 4.79 -2.00 -16.16
CA THR A 247 3.81 -3.09 -16.27
C THR A 247 4.14 -4.00 -17.46
N ASN A 248 4.56 -3.45 -18.60
CA ASN A 248 4.96 -4.27 -19.76
C ASN A 248 6.24 -5.07 -19.50
N GLU A 249 7.21 -4.49 -18.78
CA GLU A 249 8.51 -5.11 -18.50
C GLU A 249 8.45 -6.13 -17.35
N ARG A 250 7.74 -5.79 -16.28
CA ARG A 250 7.70 -6.52 -15.02
C ARG A 250 6.50 -7.45 -14.91
N GLY A 251 5.45 -7.21 -15.69
CA GLY A 251 4.22 -7.99 -15.67
C GLY A 251 3.15 -7.35 -14.78
N LYS A 252 2.64 -8.11 -13.81
CA LYS A 252 1.51 -7.66 -12.99
C LYS A 252 2.00 -6.69 -11.92
N LEU A 253 1.42 -5.50 -11.87
CA LEU A 253 1.69 -4.49 -10.85
C LEU A 253 0.41 -4.10 -10.11
N TYR A 254 0.55 -3.77 -8.84
CA TYR A 254 -0.53 -3.27 -7.99
C TYR A 254 -0.20 -1.85 -7.60
N VAL A 255 -1.14 -0.94 -7.80
CA VAL A 255 -0.91 0.48 -7.58
C VAL A 255 -1.96 1.00 -6.62
N VAL A 256 -1.51 1.63 -5.55
CA VAL A 256 -2.34 2.49 -4.71
C VAL A 256 -1.89 3.92 -4.93
N THR A 257 -2.82 4.80 -5.23
CA THR A 257 -2.55 6.22 -5.44
C THR A 257 -3.51 7.03 -4.62
N GLY A 258 -3.05 8.15 -4.11
CA GLY A 258 -3.87 8.97 -3.24
C GLY A 258 -3.22 10.33 -3.07
N VAL A 259 -3.65 10.97 -2.00
CA VAL A 259 -3.42 12.37 -1.74
C VAL A 259 -3.25 12.57 -0.25
N LEU A 260 -2.52 13.62 0.13
CA LEU A 260 -2.35 13.95 1.54
C LEU A 260 -2.40 15.46 1.80
N PHE A 261 -2.70 15.78 3.07
CA PHE A 261 -2.78 17.13 3.59
C PHE A 261 -1.65 17.40 4.56
N GLU A 262 -1.01 18.55 4.38
CA GLU A 262 -0.04 19.09 5.31
C GLU A 262 -0.35 20.56 5.57
N GLY A 263 -0.93 20.83 6.73
CA GLY A 263 -1.31 22.18 7.12
C GLY A 263 -2.57 22.68 6.42
N ASP A 264 -2.54 23.97 6.05
CA ASP A 264 -3.70 24.67 5.50
C ASP A 264 -4.09 24.14 4.11
N HIS A 265 -5.40 24.06 3.89
CA HIS A 265 -5.97 23.61 2.62
C HIS A 265 -6.92 24.65 2.05
N GLY A 266 -6.94 24.71 0.72
CA GLY A 266 -7.98 25.42 -0.02
C GLY A 266 -9.13 24.49 -0.40
N THR A 267 -10.23 25.08 -0.83
CA THR A 267 -11.32 24.36 -1.50
C THR A 267 -11.68 25.04 -2.80
N ILE A 268 -12.19 24.27 -3.77
CA ILE A 268 -12.81 24.80 -4.98
C ILE A 268 -14.31 24.54 -4.96
N GLY A 269 -15.06 25.42 -5.61
CA GLY A 269 -16.50 25.27 -5.76
C GLY A 269 -17.22 25.10 -4.42
N ASN A 270 -18.10 24.11 -4.36
CA ASN A 270 -18.86 23.74 -3.17
C ASN A 270 -18.08 22.79 -2.25
N GLY A 271 -16.87 23.18 -1.87
CA GLY A 271 -16.08 22.50 -0.83
C GLY A 271 -15.30 21.27 -1.29
N VAL A 272 -14.88 21.19 -2.56
CA VAL A 272 -13.96 20.13 -2.99
C VAL A 272 -12.55 20.51 -2.57
N TYR A 273 -11.88 19.67 -1.79
CA TYR A 273 -10.59 20.06 -1.20
C TYR A 273 -9.46 20.10 -2.23
N VAL A 274 -8.53 21.03 -2.03
CA VAL A 274 -7.25 21.14 -2.76
C VAL A 274 -6.12 20.65 -1.87
N LEU A 275 -5.32 19.73 -2.40
CA LEU A 275 -4.42 18.89 -1.60
C LEU A 275 -2.99 19.38 -1.69
N THR A 276 -2.15 18.96 -0.75
CA THR A 276 -0.75 19.43 -0.70
C THR A 276 0.21 18.55 -1.46
N HIS A 277 -0.06 17.23 -1.49
CA HIS A 277 0.76 16.25 -2.17
C HIS A 277 -0.07 15.12 -2.75
N PHE A 278 0.52 14.40 -3.70
CA PHE A 278 -0.03 13.21 -4.34
C PHE A 278 0.97 12.08 -4.22
N TYR A 279 0.48 10.88 -3.96
CA TYR A 279 1.33 9.70 -3.90
C TYR A 279 0.92 8.59 -4.87
N LYS A 280 1.91 7.77 -5.21
CA LYS A 280 1.72 6.46 -5.86
C LYS A 280 2.64 5.46 -5.18
N VAL A 281 2.07 4.37 -4.69
CA VAL A 281 2.76 3.17 -4.21
C VAL A 281 2.55 2.09 -5.26
N VAL A 282 3.63 1.52 -5.77
CA VAL A 282 3.61 0.50 -6.84
C VAL A 282 4.29 -0.75 -6.32
N TYR A 283 3.54 -1.85 -6.22
CA TYR A 283 4.02 -3.14 -5.74
C TYR A 283 4.07 -4.18 -6.87
N ASP A 284 5.23 -4.82 -7.01
CA ASP A 284 5.47 -5.99 -7.85
C ASP A 284 5.45 -7.26 -6.99
N SER A 285 4.32 -7.94 -6.97
CA SER A 285 4.12 -9.13 -6.14
C SER A 285 4.97 -10.34 -6.57
N VAL A 286 5.51 -10.35 -7.79
CA VAL A 286 6.34 -11.46 -8.27
C VAL A 286 7.78 -11.27 -7.82
N ARG A 287 8.25 -10.02 -7.84
CA ARG A 287 9.60 -9.66 -7.39
C ARG A 287 9.68 -9.35 -5.90
N GLN A 288 8.53 -9.19 -5.23
CA GLN A 288 8.44 -8.71 -3.85
C GLN A 288 9.25 -7.40 -3.72
N ASP A 289 8.88 -6.44 -4.56
CA ASP A 289 9.58 -5.16 -4.72
C ASP A 289 8.54 -4.05 -4.82
N ALA A 290 8.84 -2.91 -4.21
CA ALA A 290 7.96 -1.75 -4.22
C ALA A 290 8.73 -0.48 -4.58
N ILE A 291 8.04 0.44 -5.25
CA ILE A 291 8.52 1.80 -5.46
C ILE A 291 7.39 2.77 -5.20
N SER A 292 7.69 3.83 -4.46
CA SER A 292 6.72 4.83 -4.08
C SER A 292 7.21 6.25 -4.33
N PHE A 293 6.24 7.11 -4.61
CA PHE A 293 6.47 8.50 -4.97
C PHE A 293 5.55 9.40 -4.18
N LEU A 294 6.04 10.57 -3.76
CA LEU A 294 5.27 11.60 -3.10
C LEU A 294 5.59 12.98 -3.67
N LEU A 295 4.71 13.43 -4.56
CA LEU A 295 4.89 14.63 -5.35
C LEU A 295 4.18 15.82 -4.69
N PRO A 296 4.86 16.95 -4.45
CA PRO A 296 4.20 18.17 -4.00
C PRO A 296 3.26 18.72 -5.07
N HIS A 297 2.18 19.37 -4.65
CA HIS A 297 1.19 19.96 -5.54
C HIS A 297 1.70 21.27 -6.17
N ARG A 298 2.66 21.12 -7.09
CA ARG A 298 3.27 22.20 -7.87
C ARG A 298 3.62 21.71 -9.27
N ASN A 299 4.10 22.62 -10.10
CA ASN A 299 4.67 22.25 -11.39
C ASN A 299 5.88 21.32 -11.16
N ILE A 300 5.89 20.16 -11.83
CA ILE A 300 6.94 19.16 -11.74
C ILE A 300 7.30 18.69 -13.14
N SER A 301 8.57 18.83 -13.50
CA SER A 301 9.12 18.34 -14.76
C SER A 301 9.41 16.83 -14.72
N LYS A 302 9.58 16.22 -15.91
CA LYS A 302 9.92 14.78 -16.03
C LYS A 302 11.20 14.42 -15.26
N SER A 303 12.23 15.28 -15.31
CA SER A 303 13.53 15.05 -14.69
C SER A 303 13.52 15.18 -13.17
N GLU A 304 12.52 15.85 -12.58
CA GLU A 304 12.40 15.95 -11.12
C GLU A 304 11.76 14.71 -10.49
N ILE A 305 11.08 13.86 -11.26
CA ILE A 305 10.33 12.69 -10.73
C ILE A 305 11.18 11.80 -9.80
N PRO A 306 12.43 11.43 -10.15
CA PRO A 306 13.25 10.59 -9.27
C PRO A 306 13.54 11.22 -7.91
N ALA A 307 13.50 12.55 -7.78
CA ALA A 307 13.73 13.24 -6.50
C ALA A 307 12.55 13.13 -5.52
N PHE A 308 11.40 12.59 -5.97
CA PHE A 308 10.20 12.42 -5.16
C PHE A 308 9.92 10.97 -4.79
N ILE A 309 10.88 10.08 -5.04
CA ILE A 309 10.88 8.72 -4.51
C ILE A 309 10.88 8.89 -2.97
N VAL A 310 9.84 8.38 -2.27
CA VAL A 310 9.67 8.26 -0.77
C VAL A 310 9.30 6.81 -0.39
N SER A 311 9.67 6.32 0.81
CA SER A 311 9.47 4.92 1.17
C SER A 311 7.98 4.67 1.38
N VAL A 312 7.53 3.42 1.35
CA VAL A 312 6.13 3.12 1.63
C VAL A 312 5.81 3.55 3.07
N ASP A 313 6.69 3.19 4.02
CA ASP A 313 6.66 3.64 5.43
C ASP A 313 6.46 5.16 5.56
N GLU A 314 7.15 5.97 4.74
CA GLU A 314 7.01 7.42 4.83
C GLU A 314 5.59 7.86 4.46
N ILE A 315 5.01 7.26 3.43
CA ILE A 315 3.64 7.57 3.01
C ILE A 315 2.65 7.10 4.06
N GLU A 316 2.80 5.90 4.60
CA GLU A 316 1.94 5.37 5.68
C GLU A 316 1.97 6.27 6.89
N ARG A 317 3.16 6.63 7.37
CA ARG A 317 3.34 7.54 8.52
C ARG A 317 2.68 8.91 8.28
N ARG A 318 2.62 9.39 7.03
CA ARG A 318 2.03 10.69 6.68
C ARG A 318 0.53 10.62 6.40
N THR A 319 0.01 9.46 6.00
CA THR A 319 -1.39 9.28 5.61
C THR A 319 -2.24 8.60 6.68
N GLY A 320 -1.61 7.81 7.57
CA GLY A 320 -2.29 6.89 8.47
C GLY A 320 -2.89 5.66 7.76
N LEU A 321 -2.57 5.46 6.49
CA LEU A 321 -2.93 4.27 5.72
C LEU A 321 -1.89 3.17 5.92
N ASP A 322 -2.31 1.95 5.59
CA ASP A 322 -1.58 0.69 5.75
C ASP A 322 -1.69 -0.07 4.42
N PHE A 323 -0.69 0.10 3.55
CA PHE A 323 -0.64 -0.45 2.21
C PHE A 323 -0.17 -1.89 2.27
N ASN A 324 -0.66 -2.71 1.34
CA ASN A 324 -0.26 -4.13 1.27
C ASN A 324 -0.46 -4.98 2.54
N ARG A 325 -1.15 -4.48 3.59
CA ARG A 325 -1.58 -5.09 4.88
C ARG A 325 -2.01 -6.55 4.97
N LEU A 326 -2.15 -7.24 3.84
CA LEU A 326 -2.40 -8.68 3.75
C LEU A 326 -1.16 -9.48 3.31
N LEU A 327 -0.02 -8.81 3.12
CA LEU A 327 1.28 -9.47 2.98
C LEU A 327 1.68 -10.09 4.33
N ASP A 328 2.64 -11.01 4.28
CA ASP A 328 3.30 -11.48 5.50
C ASP A 328 4.19 -10.36 6.04
N ASP A 329 4.16 -10.12 7.34
CA ASP A 329 4.90 -9.03 8.01
C ASP A 329 6.38 -8.99 7.57
N VAL A 330 7.03 -10.13 7.33
CA VAL A 330 8.43 -10.16 6.88
C VAL A 330 8.60 -9.57 5.48
N ILE A 331 7.67 -9.87 4.57
CA ILE A 331 7.69 -9.36 3.20
C ILE A 331 7.33 -7.87 3.21
N GLU A 332 6.31 -7.51 4.00
CA GLU A 332 5.86 -6.12 4.19
C GLU A 332 7.01 -5.23 4.70
N ASP A 333 7.61 -5.59 5.84
CA ASP A 333 8.75 -4.87 6.42
C ASP A 333 9.92 -4.70 5.42
N GLU A 334 10.17 -5.68 4.55
CA GLU A 334 11.22 -5.59 3.53
C GLU A 334 10.86 -4.63 2.39
N VAL A 335 9.63 -4.71 1.84
CA VAL A 335 9.25 -3.90 0.68
C VAL A 335 8.99 -2.45 1.04
N GLU A 336 8.66 -2.15 2.29
CA GLU A 336 8.26 -0.80 2.70
C GLU A 336 9.42 0.13 3.04
N VAL A 337 10.59 -0.43 3.33
CA VAL A 337 11.84 0.31 3.62
C VAL A 337 12.77 0.48 2.41
N MET A 338 12.53 -0.24 1.30
CA MET A 338 13.45 -0.33 0.15
C MET A 338 13.24 0.74 -0.94
N TRP A 339 14.31 0.95 -1.74
CA TRP A 339 14.42 1.95 -2.81
C TRP A 339 15.25 1.50 -4.02
#